data_AF-A0ABD5M0L8-F1
#
_entry.id   AF-A0ABD5M0L8-F1
#
_cell.length_a   1.000
_cell.length_b   1.000
_cell.length_c   1.000
_cell.angle_alpha   90.00
_cell.angle_beta   90.00
_cell.angle_gamma   90.00
#
_symmetry.space_group_name_H-M   'P 1'
#
loop_
_entity.id
_entity.type
_entity.pdbx_description
1 polymer ?
#
loop_
_entity_poly.entity_id
_entity_poly.type
_entity_poly.pdbx_seq_one_letter_code
_entity_poly.pdbx_strand_id
1 'polypeptide(L)' 'MTNADASADLGSTLGALVVAFLLVTTAAGTVLGFNWTQAVLLGGLAGVVAVASAWLTERRATGG' A
#
# COMPACT_ATOMS: atom_id res chain seq x y z
N MET A 1 -20.81 -9.35 -9.23
CA MET A 1 -19.97 -8.16 -8.98
C MET A 1 -20.27 -7.16 -10.09
N THR A 2 -20.64 -5.94 -9.74
CA THR A 2 -20.89 -4.88 -10.73
C THR A 2 -19.62 -4.08 -10.98
N ASN A 3 -19.59 -3.30 -12.08
CA ASN A 3 -18.43 -2.46 -12.40
C ASN A 3 -18.13 -1.41 -11.31
N ALA A 4 -19.17 -0.94 -10.61
CA ALA A 4 -19.03 0.00 -9.50
C ALA A 4 -18.28 -0.61 -8.30
N ASP A 5 -18.57 -1.87 -7.98
CA ASP A 5 -17.91 -2.59 -6.88
C ASP A 5 -16.41 -2.77 -7.15
N ALA A 6 -16.06 -3.17 -8.38
CA ALA A 6 -14.66 -3.31 -8.81
C ALA A 6 -13.90 -1.97 -8.79
N SER A 7 -14.58 -0.88 -9.16
CA SER A 7 -14.00 0.47 -9.14
C SER A 7 -13.72 0.96 -7.73
N ALA A 8 -14.63 0.68 -6.78
CA ALA A 8 -14.47 1.03 -5.38
C ALA A 8 -13.32 0.25 -4.72
N ASP A 9 -13.19 -1.04 -5.05
CA ASP A 9 -12.11 -1.90 -4.55
C ASP A 9 -10.73 -1.46 -5.07
N LEU A 10 -10.64 -1.10 -6.36
CA LEU A 10 -9.43 -0.50 -6.93
C LEU A 10 -9.09 0.83 -6.27
N GLY A 11 -10.09 1.68 -6.01
CA GLY A 11 -9.92 2.94 -5.30
C GLY A 11 -9.37 2.75 -3.88
N SER A 12 -9.89 1.76 -3.15
CA SER A 12 -9.40 1.38 -1.82
C SER A 12 -7.94 0.90 -1.86
N THR A 13 -7.62 0.02 -2.81
CA THR A 13 -6.27 -0.51 -3.01
C THR A 13 -5.26 0.59 -3.35
N LEU A 14 -5.62 1.51 -4.26
CA LEU A 14 -4.80 2.67 -4.61
C LEU A 14 -4.64 3.62 -3.42
N GLY A 15 -5.70 3.86 -2.65
CA GLY A 15 -5.64 4.65 -1.42
C GLY A 15 -4.65 4.07 -0.41
N ALA A 16 -4.74 2.76 -0.14
CA ALA A 16 -3.83 2.07 0.76
C ALA A 16 -2.38 2.12 0.28
N LEU A 17 -2.14 1.93 -1.03
CA LEU A 17 -0.82 2.04 -1.65
C LEU A 17 -0.22 3.43 -1.44
N VAL A 18 -0.97 4.49 -1.78
CA VAL A 18 -0.50 5.87 -1.69
C VAL A 18 -0.23 6.26 -0.23
N VAL A 19 -1.12 5.90 0.68
CA VAL A 19 -0.94 6.20 2.11
C VAL A 19 0.29 5.49 2.67
N ALA A 20 0.48 4.20 2.38
CA ALA A 20 1.64 3.45 2.82
C ALA A 20 2.94 4.03 2.25
N PHE A 21 2.95 4.34 0.95
CA PHE A 21 4.11 4.95 0.29
C PHE A 21 4.50 6.29 0.94
N LEU A 22 3.54 7.19 1.13
CA LEU A 22 3.81 8.53 1.66
C LEU A 22 4.24 8.48 3.12
N LEU A 23 3.55 7.72 3.97
CA LEU A 23 3.90 7.60 5.39
C LEU A 23 5.29 6.98 5.58
N VAL A 24 5.59 5.89 4.88
CA VAL A 24 6.87 5.18 5.08
C VAL A 24 8.02 5.97 4.45
N THR A 25 7.83 6.57 3.27
CA THR A 25 8.87 7.41 2.66
C THR A 25 9.20 8.60 3.54
N THR A 26 8.18 9.31 4.03
CA THR A 26 8.41 10.49 4.89
C THR A 26 9.01 10.10 6.22
N ALA A 27 8.53 9.04 6.88
CA ALA A 27 9.13 8.55 8.12
C ALA A 27 10.59 8.10 7.93
N ALA A 28 10.89 7.35 6.87
CA ALA A 28 12.25 6.90 6.59
C ALA A 28 13.22 8.07 6.33
N GLY A 29 12.79 9.07 5.55
CA GLY A 29 13.63 10.22 5.22
C GLY A 29 13.76 11.24 6.35
N THR A 30 12.69 11.50 7.11
CA THR A 30 12.67 12.60 8.10
C THR A 30 12.93 12.13 9.54
N VAL A 31 12.52 10.92 9.90
CA VAL A 31 12.65 10.39 11.27
C VAL A 31 13.87 9.48 11.39
N LEU A 32 14.08 8.59 10.41
CA LEU A 32 15.16 7.60 10.45
C LEU A 32 16.45 8.06 9.77
N GLY A 33 16.41 9.18 9.03
CA GLY A 33 17.59 9.78 8.39
C GLY A 33 18.13 9.01 7.18
N PHE A 34 17.34 8.13 6.57
CA PHE A 34 17.70 7.54 5.29
C PHE A 34 17.79 8.62 4.21
N ASN A 35 18.68 8.44 3.23
CA ASN A 35 18.69 9.35 2.09
C ASN A 35 17.36 9.24 1.30
N TRP A 36 17.03 10.27 0.55
CA TRP A 36 15.74 10.36 -0.16
C TRP A 36 15.47 9.14 -1.06
N THR A 37 16.48 8.69 -1.80
CA THR A 37 16.34 7.51 -2.67
C THR A 37 16.06 6.24 -1.87
N GLN A 38 16.78 6.00 -0.77
CA GLN A 38 16.55 4.87 0.12
C GLN A 38 15.15 4.93 0.75
N ALA A 39 14.73 6.11 1.19
CA ALA A 39 13.41 6.32 1.76
C ALA A 39 12.28 6.01 0.75
N VAL A 40 12.43 6.46 -0.50
CA VAL A 40 11.47 6.16 -1.59
C VAL A 40 11.41 4.66 -1.89
N LEU A 41 12.55 3.97 -1.89
CA LEU A 41 12.59 2.51 -2.09
C LEU A 41 11.87 1.76 -0.95
N LEU A 42 12.09 2.18 0.30
CA LEU A 42 11.40 1.62 1.46
C LEU A 42 9.89 1.88 1.40
N GLY A 43 9.48 3.10 1.02
CA GLY A 43 8.07 3.43 0.81
C GLY A 43 7.44 2.63 -0.30
N GLY A 44 8.15 2.42 -1.42
CA GLY A 44 7.70 1.58 -2.52
C GLY A 44 7.47 0.13 -2.08
N LEU A 45 8.41 -0.44 -1.33
CA LEU A 45 8.27 -1.79 -0.76
C LEU A 45 7.06 -1.88 0.19
N ALA A 46 6.89 -0.91 1.10
CA ALA A 46 5.75 -0.88 1.99
C ALA A 46 4.41 -0.77 1.24
N GLY A 47 4.39 -0.03 0.14
CA GLY A 47 3.26 0.02 -0.78
C GLY A 47 2.89 -1.34 -1.37
N VAL A 48 3.88 -2.10 -1.86
CA VAL A 48 3.66 -3.48 -2.35
C VAL A 48 3.12 -4.38 -1.26
N VAL A 49 3.68 -4.30 -0.04
CA VAL A 49 3.22 -5.08 1.12
C VAL A 49 1.77 -4.72 1.49
N ALA A 50 1.39 -3.44 1.42
CA ALA A 50 0.03 -3.00 1.70
C ALA A 50 -0.98 -3.62 0.71
N VAL A 51 -0.68 -3.57 -0.59
CA VAL A 51 -1.51 -4.20 -1.64
C VAL A 51 -1.59 -5.71 -1.46
N ALA A 52 -0.45 -6.38 -1.22
CA ALA A 52 -0.42 -7.81 -0.99
C ALA A 52 -1.22 -8.23 0.26
N SER A 53 -1.18 -7.42 1.31
CA SER A 53 -1.95 -7.66 2.55
C SER A 53 -3.44 -7.48 2.34
N ALA A 54 -3.87 -6.48 1.55
CA ALA A 54 -5.26 -6.29 1.17
C ALA A 54 -5.79 -7.50 0.39
N TRP A 55 -5.06 -7.91 -0.64
CA TRP A 55 -5.41 -9.08 -1.44
C TRP A 55 -5.45 -10.39 -0.62
N LEU A 56 -4.48 -10.58 0.28
CA LEU A 56 -4.47 -11.75 1.16
C LEU A 56 -5.64 -11.74 2.15
N THR A 57 -6.03 -10.56 2.62
CA THR A 57 -7.21 -10.38 3.49
C THR A 57 -8.49 -10.74 2.75
N GLU A 58 -8.63 -10.29 1.50
CA GLU A 58 -9.76 -10.63 0.63
C GLU A 58 -9.83 -12.13 0.35
N ARG A 59 -8.70 -12.78 0.06
CA ARG A 59 -8.62 -14.25 -0.09
C ARG A 59 -9.02 -15.00 1.16
N ARG A 60 -8.65 -14.50 2.35
CA ARG A 60 -9.09 -15.12 3.61
C ARG A 60 -10.57 -14.90 3.88
N ALA A 61 -11.12 -13.74 3.51
CA ALA A 61 -12.53 -13.43 3.67
C ALA A 61 -13.43 -14.26 2.73
N THR A 62 -12.91 -14.64 1.56
CA THR A 62 -13.61 -15.48 0.58
C THR A 62 -13.46 -17.00 0.82
N GLY A 63 -12.65 -17.40 1.79
CA GLY A 63 -12.33 -18.80 2.07
C GLY A 63 -11.26 -19.33 1.11
N GLY A 64 -10.31 -20.11 1.63
CA GLY A 64 -9.31 -20.80 0.80
C GLY A 64 -9.93 -21.75 -0.21
#